data_AF-S7S5M4-F1
#
_entry.id   AF-S7S5M4-F1
#
_cell.length_a   1.000
_cell.length_b   1.000
_cell.length_c   1.000
_cell.angle_alpha   90.00
_cell.angle_beta   90.00
_cell.angle_gamma   90.00
#
_symmetry.space_group_name_H-M   'P 1'
#
loop_
_entity.id
_entity.type
_entity.pdbx_description
1 polymer ?
#
loop_
_entity_poly.entity_id
_entity_poly.type
_entity_poly.pdbx_seq_one_letter_code
_entity_poly.pdbx_strand_id
1 'polypeptide(L)'
;GLAKGMKQVLLECGLWTEGTLLKCHDGCNCERTACCATRIIELQPDFKAQSSLVQEVIEASGHVCIFLPKFHCELNSIEFFWGAVKKYLQEHYNYTFNMLKEKLHKALTS
;
A
#
# COMPACT_ATOMS: atom_id res chain seq x y z
N GLY A 1 -13.39 -3.84 -18.73
CA GLY A 1 -14.39 -4.86 -18.33
C GLY A 1 -15.04 -4.44 -17.03
N LEU A 2 -16.26 -4.92 -16.74
CA LEU A 2 -16.90 -4.71 -15.44
C LEU A 2 -16.26 -5.62 -14.39
N ALA A 3 -16.01 -5.09 -13.19
CA ALA A 3 -15.47 -5.89 -12.09
C ALA A 3 -16.50 -6.94 -11.64
N LYS A 4 -16.11 -8.22 -11.65
CA LYS A 4 -16.95 -9.32 -11.15
C LYS A 4 -16.76 -9.48 -9.63
N GLY A 5 -17.79 -9.99 -8.96
CA GLY A 5 -17.69 -10.34 -7.54
C GLY A 5 -16.85 -11.60 -7.30
N MET A 6 -16.22 -11.70 -6.12
CA MET A 6 -15.34 -12.82 -5.75
C MET A 6 -15.99 -14.20 -5.94
N LYS A 7 -17.27 -14.35 -5.58
CA LYS A 7 -18.02 -15.60 -5.78
C LYS A 7 -18.07 -16.02 -7.26
N GLN A 8 -18.36 -15.08 -8.15
CA GLN A 8 -18.46 -15.35 -9.59
C GLN A 8 -17.09 -15.75 -10.15
N VAL A 9 -16.04 -15.04 -9.77
CA VAL A 9 -14.66 -15.36 -10.17
C VAL A 9 -14.28 -16.78 -9.72
N LEU A 10 -14.54 -17.11 -8.45
CA LEU A 10 -14.22 -18.43 -7.91
C LEU A 10 -15.06 -19.56 -8.53
N LEU A 11 -16.32 -19.30 -8.88
CA LEU A 11 -17.16 -20.26 -9.61
C LEU A 11 -16.59 -20.54 -11.00
N GLU A 12 -16.18 -19.50 -11.73
CA GLU A 12 -15.57 -19.62 -13.06
C GLU A 12 -14.24 -20.39 -13.01
N CYS A 13 -13.48 -20.25 -11.92
CA CYS A 13 -12.24 -21.00 -11.69
C CYS A 13 -12.45 -22.43 -11.12
N GLY A 14 -13.69 -22.84 -10.81
CA GLY A 14 -13.97 -24.14 -10.19
C GLY A 14 -13.50 -24.28 -8.74
N LEU A 15 -13.30 -23.16 -8.04
CA LEU A 15 -12.75 -23.10 -6.68
C LEU A 15 -13.80 -22.77 -5.60
N TRP A 16 -15.04 -22.48 -6.01
CA TRP A 16 -16.13 -22.19 -5.08
C TRP A 16 -16.83 -23.47 -4.61
N THR A 17 -16.92 -23.67 -3.30
CA THR A 17 -17.73 -24.73 -2.68
C THR A 17 -18.90 -24.17 -1.89
N GLU A 18 -19.98 -24.94 -1.77
CA GLU A 18 -21.12 -24.57 -0.92
C GLU A 18 -20.66 -24.42 0.54
N GLY A 19 -21.04 -23.29 1.16
CA GLY A 19 -20.55 -22.92 2.49
C GLY A 19 -19.25 -22.11 2.51
N THR A 20 -18.64 -21.81 1.35
CA THR A 20 -17.48 -20.88 1.28
C THR A 20 -17.89 -19.51 1.82
N LEU A 21 -17.26 -19.09 2.92
CA LEU A 21 -17.40 -17.75 3.46
C LEU A 21 -16.65 -16.74 2.58
N LEU A 22 -17.15 -15.51 2.48
CA LEU A 22 -16.40 -14.45 1.80
C LEU A 22 -15.08 -14.15 2.52
N LYS A 23 -15.12 -14.03 3.84
CA LYS A 23 -13.97 -13.76 4.70
C LYS A 23 -14.16 -14.43 6.06
N CYS A 24 -13.08 -14.95 6.66
CA CYS A 24 -13.11 -15.45 8.04
C CYS A 24 -13.29 -14.29 9.04
N HIS A 25 -14.02 -14.54 10.13
CA HIS A 25 -14.31 -13.54 11.17
C HIS A 25 -13.03 -13.13 11.94
N ASP A 26 -12.30 -14.10 12.48
CA ASP A 26 -11.11 -13.89 13.32
C ASP A 26 -9.79 -13.95 12.53
N GLY A 27 -9.84 -13.56 11.26
CA GLY A 27 -8.70 -13.70 10.33
C GLY A 27 -8.54 -15.11 9.78
N CYS A 28 -7.68 -15.26 8.77
CA CYS A 28 -7.39 -16.55 8.16
C CYS A 28 -6.23 -17.22 8.87
N ASN A 29 -6.41 -18.45 9.35
CA ASN A 29 -5.28 -19.29 9.75
C ASN A 29 -4.36 -19.50 8.52
N CYS A 30 -3.08 -19.16 8.65
CA CYS A 30 -2.11 -19.20 7.55
C CYS A 30 -1.89 -20.61 6.97
N GLU A 31 -2.13 -21.67 7.77
CA GLU A 31 -2.00 -23.07 7.35
C GLU A 31 -3.15 -23.55 6.46
N ARG A 32 -4.33 -22.91 6.56
CA ARG A 32 -5.49 -23.27 5.73
C ARG A 32 -5.52 -22.42 4.47
N THR A 33 -5.31 -23.06 3.33
CA THR A 33 -5.30 -22.41 2.01
C THR A 33 -6.71 -22.15 1.46
N ALA A 34 -7.72 -22.89 1.91
CA ALA A 34 -9.10 -22.79 1.42
C ALA A 34 -10.13 -22.49 2.53
N CYS A 35 -9.86 -21.51 3.40
CA CYS A 35 -10.75 -21.17 4.51
C CYS A 35 -11.87 -20.17 4.15
N CYS A 36 -11.64 -19.29 3.18
CA CYS A 36 -12.61 -18.31 2.70
C CYS A 36 -12.24 -17.83 1.29
N ALA A 37 -13.18 -17.20 0.59
CA ALA A 37 -12.99 -16.68 -0.75
C ALA A 37 -11.78 -15.74 -0.85
N THR A 38 -11.61 -14.82 0.11
CA THR A 38 -10.46 -13.91 0.13
C THR A 38 -9.12 -14.67 0.13
N ARG A 39 -8.98 -15.70 0.97
CA ARG A 39 -7.74 -16.48 1.08
C ARG A 39 -7.47 -17.30 -0.18
N ILE A 40 -8.52 -17.87 -0.75
CA ILE A 40 -8.41 -18.65 -1.99
C ILE A 40 -7.92 -17.76 -3.13
N ILE A 41 -8.51 -16.55 -3.28
CA ILE A 41 -8.12 -15.56 -4.29
C ILE A 41 -6.70 -15.06 -4.06
N GLU A 42 -6.36 -14.68 -2.83
CA GLU A 42 -5.01 -14.22 -2.45
C GLU A 42 -3.92 -15.25 -2.83
N LEU A 43 -4.26 -16.54 -2.76
CA LEU A 43 -3.33 -17.62 -3.08
C LEU A 43 -3.25 -17.96 -4.57
N GLN A 44 -4.12 -17.41 -5.42
CA GLN A 44 -4.08 -17.72 -6.85
C GLN A 44 -2.81 -17.15 -7.53
N PRO A 45 -2.22 -17.89 -8.50
CA PRO A 45 -0.96 -17.48 -9.12
C PRO A 45 -1.02 -16.12 -9.83
N ASP A 46 -2.13 -15.83 -10.52
CA ASP A 46 -2.36 -14.56 -11.21
C ASP A 46 -2.43 -13.39 -10.22
N PHE A 47 -3.13 -13.55 -9.10
CA PHE A 47 -3.17 -12.54 -8.04
C PHE A 47 -1.82 -12.33 -7.35
N LYS A 48 -1.03 -13.39 -7.16
CA LYS A 48 0.33 -13.27 -6.60
C LYS A 48 1.32 -12.63 -7.57
N ALA A 49 1.17 -12.91 -8.86
CA ALA A 49 2.03 -12.38 -9.90
C ALA A 49 1.65 -10.95 -10.32
N GLN A 50 0.43 -10.52 -10.00
CA GLN A 50 -0.05 -9.19 -10.36
C GLN A 50 0.71 -8.10 -9.59
N SER A 51 1.44 -7.27 -10.34
CA SER A 51 2.03 -6.03 -9.84
C SER A 51 0.94 -5.00 -9.57
N SER A 52 1.19 -4.11 -8.60
CA SER A 52 0.28 -2.98 -8.38
C SER A 52 0.38 -1.98 -9.53
N LEU A 53 -0.71 -1.28 -9.85
CA LEU A 53 -0.69 -0.22 -10.87
C LEU A 53 0.39 0.83 -10.60
N VAL A 54 0.64 1.16 -9.33
CA VAL A 54 1.69 2.10 -8.94
C VAL A 54 3.08 1.58 -9.29
N GLN A 55 3.34 0.29 -9.02
CA GLN A 55 4.58 -0.36 -9.40
C GLN A 55 4.78 -0.34 -10.92
N GLU A 56 3.75 -0.73 -11.68
CA GLU A 56 3.79 -0.73 -13.15
C GLU A 56 4.12 0.65 -13.71
N VAL A 57 3.49 1.71 -13.20
CA VAL A 57 3.73 3.10 -13.65
C VAL A 57 5.15 3.57 -13.32
N ILE A 58 5.65 3.25 -12.12
CA ILE A 58 7.02 3.62 -11.69
C ILE A 58 8.06 2.89 -12.56
N GLU A 59 7.89 1.58 -12.76
CA GLU A 59 8.81 0.76 -13.55
C GLU A 59 8.76 1.11 -15.04
N ALA A 60 7.58 1.41 -15.59
CA ALA A 60 7.43 1.88 -16.97
C ALA A 60 8.10 3.25 -17.20
N SER A 61 8.27 4.05 -16.14
CA SER A 61 9.01 5.31 -16.18
C SER A 61 10.53 5.12 -16.04
N GLY A 62 11.02 3.88 -15.93
CA GLY A 62 12.44 3.56 -15.75
C GLY A 62 12.95 3.68 -14.32
N HIS A 63 12.05 3.77 -13.33
CA HIS A 63 12.40 3.86 -11.92
C HIS A 63 12.22 2.51 -11.20
N VAL A 64 12.88 2.36 -10.04
CA VAL A 64 12.72 1.17 -9.19
C VAL A 64 11.67 1.44 -8.12
N CYS A 65 10.65 0.58 -8.03
CA CYS A 65 9.63 0.64 -6.99
C CYS A 65 10.09 -0.11 -5.74
N ILE A 66 10.43 0.63 -4.67
CA ILE A 66 10.91 0.05 -3.40
C ILE A 66 9.74 -0.04 -2.42
N PHE A 67 9.43 -1.26 -1.97
CA PHE A 67 8.42 -1.50 -0.93
C PHE A 67 9.10 -1.58 0.45
N LEU A 68 8.73 -0.66 1.34
CA LEU A 68 9.22 -0.65 2.71
C LEU A 68 8.31 -1.48 3.64
N PRO A 69 8.84 -2.09 4.71
CA PRO A 69 8.05 -2.80 5.70
C PRO A 69 6.97 -1.89 6.33
N LYS A 70 5.78 -2.45 6.55
CA LYS A 70 4.68 -1.71 7.19
C LYS A 70 5.05 -1.41 8.65
N PHE A 71 4.71 -0.20 9.11
CA PHE A 71 4.94 0.28 10.48
C PHE A 71 6.40 0.43 10.90
N HIS A 72 7.32 0.51 9.93
CA HIS A 72 8.75 0.77 10.15
C HIS A 72 9.17 2.09 9.50
N CYS A 73 8.70 3.21 10.06
CA CYS A 73 8.97 4.54 9.49
C CYS A 73 10.45 4.93 9.59
N GLU A 74 11.20 4.35 10.53
CA GLU A 74 12.65 4.51 10.68
C GLU A 74 13.46 4.04 9.47
N LEU A 75 12.90 3.14 8.66
CA LEU A 75 13.53 2.65 7.44
C LEU A 75 13.25 3.55 6.23
N ASN A 76 12.31 4.49 6.34
CA ASN A 76 11.96 5.40 5.26
C ASN A 76 12.82 6.66 5.32
N SER A 77 13.79 6.79 4.40
CA SER A 77 14.73 7.91 4.36
C SER A 77 14.04 9.27 4.31
N ILE A 78 12.83 9.36 3.74
CA ILE A 78 12.08 10.63 3.67
C ILE A 78 11.71 11.19 5.05
N GLU A 79 11.55 10.33 6.07
CA GLU A 79 11.21 10.76 7.43
C GLU A 79 12.36 11.56 8.07
N PHE A 80 13.60 11.17 7.79
CA PHE A 80 14.78 11.91 8.24
C PHE A 80 14.80 13.33 7.64
N PHE A 81 14.61 13.45 6.32
CA PHE A 81 14.54 14.74 5.64
C PHE A 81 13.41 15.61 6.18
N TRP A 82 12.21 15.03 6.37
CA TRP A 82 11.09 15.77 6.96
C TRP A 82 11.34 16.17 8.42
N GLY A 83 12.08 15.38 9.19
CA GLY A 83 12.52 15.75 10.54
C GLY A 83 13.36 17.03 10.54
N ALA A 84 14.35 17.12 9.64
CA ALA A 84 15.18 18.31 9.48
C ALA A 84 14.37 19.54 9.04
N VAL A 85 13.51 19.38 8.03
CA VAL A 85 12.62 20.45 7.54
C VAL A 85 11.69 20.94 8.64
N LYS A 86 11.09 20.04 9.42
CA LYS A 86 10.22 20.42 10.56
C LYS A 86 10.99 21.20 11.62
N LYS A 87 12.22 20.81 11.93
CA LYS A 87 13.07 21.53 12.90
C LYS A 87 13.35 22.97 12.42
N TYR A 88 13.78 23.14 11.17
CA TYR A 88 14.00 24.48 10.60
C TYR A 88 12.72 25.33 10.66
N LEU A 89 11.59 24.74 10.25
CA LEU A 89 10.31 25.44 10.28
C LEU A 89 9.96 25.86 11.71
N GLN A 90 10.08 24.98 12.71
CA GLN A 90 9.78 25.33 14.11
C GLN A 90 10.58 26.54 14.61
N GLU A 91 11.83 26.70 14.19
CA GLU A 91 12.70 27.82 14.59
C GLU A 91 12.37 29.14 13.85
N HIS A 92 11.73 29.06 12.68
CA HIS A 92 11.54 30.20 11.76
C HIS A 92 10.08 30.51 11.41
N TYR A 93 9.13 29.82 12.05
CA TYR A 93 7.70 29.85 11.72
C TYR A 93 6.85 30.48 12.82
N ASN A 94 5.86 31.28 12.42
CA ASN A 94 4.92 31.98 13.30
C ASN A 94 3.48 31.44 13.21
N TYR A 95 3.30 30.17 12.82
CA TYR A 95 1.98 29.51 12.76
C TYR A 95 1.00 30.04 11.70
N THR A 96 1.46 30.73 10.65
CA THR A 96 0.61 31.19 9.52
C THR A 96 0.89 30.47 8.21
N PHE A 97 -0.14 29.97 7.51
CA PHE A 97 0.03 29.19 6.28
C PHE A 97 0.88 29.89 5.19
N ASN A 98 0.77 31.22 5.05
CA ASN A 98 1.56 31.97 4.07
C ASN A 98 3.07 31.92 4.37
N MET A 99 3.45 32.04 5.65
CA MET A 99 4.85 31.91 6.05
C MET A 99 5.35 30.48 5.88
N LEU A 100 4.50 29.46 6.08
CA LEU A 100 4.89 28.08 5.85
C LEU A 100 5.31 27.87 4.39
N LYS A 101 4.52 28.39 3.44
CA LYS A 101 4.86 28.32 2.02
C LYS A 101 6.20 29.00 1.71
N GLU A 102 6.42 30.20 2.24
CA GLU A 102 7.67 30.95 2.02
C GLU A 102 8.89 30.24 2.62
N LYS A 103 8.77 29.73 3.85
CA LYS A 103 9.89 29.12 4.58
C LYS A 103 10.16 27.68 4.15
N LEU A 104 9.16 26.94 3.67
CA LEU A 104 9.33 25.55 3.23
C LEU A 104 10.38 25.43 2.12
N HIS A 105 10.39 26.34 1.15
CA HIS A 105 11.40 26.31 0.08
C HIS A 105 12.81 26.49 0.65
N LYS A 106 12.98 27.40 1.61
CA LYS A 106 14.26 27.64 2.29
C LYS A 106 14.70 26.42 3.11
N ALA A 107 13.76 25.78 3.80
CA ALA A 107 13.99 24.59 4.62
C ALA A 107 14.38 23.35 3.81
N LEU A 108 13.89 23.22 2.57
CA LEU A 108 14.22 22.10 1.69
C LEU A 108 15.61 22.26 1.03
N THR A 109 16.17 23.47 1.04
CA THR A 109 17.47 23.80 0.44
C THR A 109 18.59 24.03 1.46
N SER A 110 18.28 24.03 2.75
CA SER A 110 19.22 24.20 3.86
C SER A 110 19.88 22.88 4.24
#